data_AF-A0A955MDL9-F1
#
_entry.id   AF-A0A955MDL9-F1
#
_cell.length_a   1.000
_cell.length_b   1.000
_cell.length_c   1.000
_cell.angle_alpha   90.00
_cell.angle_beta   90.00
_cell.angle_gamma   90.00
#
_symmetry.space_group_name_H-M   'P 1'
#
loop_
_entity.id
_entity.type
_entity.pdbx_description
1 polymer ?
#
loop_
_entity_poly.entity_id
_entity_poly.type
_entity_poly.pdbx_seq_one_letter_code
_entity_poly.pdbx_strand_id
1 'polypeptide(L)'
;NATIIGSAPGEFVADRNAIARVWMDHGVWPLMTVLLYIHQTGDFQLLLEENVYFKDHQLSRNFEKDIAWSPQYGQQLKDKEGQVYKGSILEHILVQHLVQFFNVGEHNIIRLENADWNDGYDMAFERGESVAFMSFYGGNLIALAECLEALEEKMKLSTLEIAEELLLLLDVASNQPVDYSNAVDKR
;
A
#
# COMPACT_ATOMS: atom_id res chain seq x y z
N ASN A 1 4.70 4.27 3.21
CA ASN A 1 5.88 3.47 3.60
C ASN A 1 6.88 4.35 4.33
N ALA A 2 7.82 3.77 5.07
CA ALA A 2 8.97 4.53 5.56
C ALA A 2 9.85 5.00 4.39
N THR A 3 10.43 6.19 4.53
CA THR A 3 11.29 6.83 3.52
C THR A 3 12.75 6.94 3.96
N ILE A 4 13.06 6.60 5.21
CA ILE A 4 14.42 6.57 5.75
C ILE A 4 14.76 5.12 6.09
N ILE A 5 15.76 4.57 5.40
CA ILE A 5 16.24 3.20 5.57
C ILE A 5 17.30 3.18 6.67
N GLY A 6 17.19 2.22 7.57
CA GLY A 6 18.15 1.99 8.67
C GLY A 6 19.40 1.23 8.23
N SER A 7 20.18 0.78 9.21
CA SER A 7 21.46 0.10 9.00
C SER A 7 21.35 -1.42 9.06
N ALA A 8 20.38 -1.95 9.80
CA ALA A 8 20.14 -3.39 9.93
C ALA A 8 19.13 -3.91 8.89
N PRO A 9 19.13 -5.23 8.61
CA PRO A 9 18.16 -5.83 7.69
C PRO A 9 16.71 -5.54 8.11
N GLY A 10 15.93 -4.94 7.21
CA GLY A 10 14.53 -4.57 7.47
C GLY A 10 14.33 -3.41 8.45
N GLU A 11 15.41 -2.71 8.83
CA GLU A 11 15.31 -1.55 9.72
C GLU A 11 14.85 -0.31 8.94
N PHE A 12 13.84 0.36 9.47
CA PHE A 12 13.36 1.66 8.97
C PHE A 12 13.35 2.66 10.09
N VAL A 13 13.56 3.93 9.77
CA VAL A 13 13.64 5.00 10.76
C VAL A 13 12.45 5.95 10.58
N ALA A 14 11.75 6.22 11.67
CA ALA A 14 10.72 7.26 11.70
C ALA A 14 11.33 8.64 11.41
N ASP A 15 10.71 9.38 10.49
CA ASP A 15 11.10 10.76 10.24
C ASP A 15 10.78 11.60 11.49
N ARG A 16 11.80 12.28 12.01
CA ARG A 16 11.69 13.14 13.21
C ARG A 16 11.55 14.62 12.85
N ASN A 17 11.56 14.95 11.55
CA ASN A 17 11.44 16.30 11.07
C ASN A 17 9.98 16.71 10.88
N ALA A 18 9.75 18.01 10.74
CA ALA A 18 8.41 18.60 10.66
C ALA A 18 7.71 18.41 9.30
N ILE A 19 8.40 17.91 8.26
CA ILE A 19 7.88 17.85 6.88
C ILE A 19 8.09 16.44 6.33
N ALA A 20 7.18 15.53 6.65
CA ALA A 20 7.16 14.22 6.03
C ALA A 20 6.48 14.32 4.66
N ARG A 21 7.07 13.67 3.65
CA ARG A 21 6.58 13.64 2.26
C ARG A 21 6.10 12.23 1.89
N VAL A 22 5.09 12.16 1.01
CA VAL A 22 4.59 10.93 0.40
C VAL A 22 4.76 11.04 -1.11
N TRP A 23 5.49 10.08 -1.68
CA TRP A 23 5.57 9.88 -3.11
C TRP A 23 4.55 8.82 -3.51
N MET A 24 3.63 9.20 -4.40
CA MET A 24 2.47 8.39 -4.73
C MET A 24 2.83 7.11 -5.49
N ASP A 25 4.01 7.06 -6.13
CA ASP A 25 4.52 5.93 -6.89
C ASP A 25 5.19 4.86 -6.01
N HIS A 26 5.55 5.17 -4.76
CA HIS A 26 6.27 4.22 -3.90
C HIS A 26 5.55 2.86 -3.74
N GLY A 27 4.22 2.81 -3.84
CA GLY A 27 3.43 1.59 -3.74
C GLY A 27 3.39 0.74 -5.02
N VAL A 28 3.81 1.27 -6.18
CA VAL A 28 3.67 0.58 -7.47
C VAL A 28 4.84 -0.36 -7.77
N TRP A 29 6.05 0.03 -7.35
CA TRP A 29 7.29 -0.69 -7.65
C TRP A 29 7.45 -2.06 -6.97
N PRO A 30 6.96 -2.27 -5.72
CA PRO A 30 7.13 -3.55 -5.03
C PRO A 30 6.51 -4.73 -5.80
N LEU A 31 5.27 -4.60 -6.29
CA LEU A 31 4.63 -5.68 -7.05
C LEU A 31 5.40 -6.02 -8.32
N MET A 32 5.78 -5.02 -9.12
CA MET A 32 6.55 -5.26 -10.35
C MET A 32 7.85 -6.04 -10.06
N THR A 33 8.53 -5.68 -8.97
CA THR A 33 9.79 -6.32 -8.56
C THR A 33 9.56 -7.76 -8.06
N VAL A 34 8.50 -7.98 -7.27
CA VAL A 34 8.11 -9.31 -6.78
C VAL A 34 7.69 -10.21 -7.94
N LEU A 35 6.89 -9.72 -8.89
CA LEU A 35 6.50 -10.50 -10.07
C LEU A 35 7.71 -10.90 -10.90
N LEU A 36 8.68 -10.00 -11.09
CA LEU A 36 9.94 -10.36 -11.76
C LEU A 36 10.66 -11.50 -11.02
N TYR A 37 10.77 -11.43 -9.69
CA TYR A 37 11.36 -12.52 -8.89
C TYR A 37 10.59 -13.83 -9.08
N ILE A 38 9.26 -13.82 -8.94
CA ILE A 38 8.42 -15.01 -9.06
C ILE A 38 8.52 -15.62 -10.46
N HIS A 39 8.49 -14.82 -11.52
CA HIS A 39 8.61 -15.32 -12.89
C HIS A 39 9.97 -15.98 -13.16
N GLN A 40 11.03 -15.50 -12.52
CA GLN A 40 12.37 -16.05 -12.69
C GLN A 40 12.63 -17.30 -11.84
N THR A 41 11.94 -17.45 -10.71
CA THR A 41 12.24 -18.49 -9.72
C THR A 41 11.15 -19.56 -9.61
N GLY A 42 9.91 -19.22 -9.95
CA GLY A 42 8.71 -20.02 -9.66
C GLY A 42 8.30 -20.01 -8.18
N ASP A 43 8.92 -19.17 -7.34
CA ASP A 43 8.68 -19.15 -5.89
C ASP A 43 7.45 -18.30 -5.53
N PHE A 44 6.27 -18.88 -5.70
CA PHE A 44 5.01 -18.29 -5.29
C PHE A 44 4.81 -18.27 -3.76
N GLN A 45 5.57 -19.08 -3.01
CA GLN A 45 5.45 -19.14 -1.55
C GLN A 45 5.84 -17.81 -0.90
N LEU A 46 6.74 -17.04 -1.52
CA LEU A 46 7.10 -15.69 -1.08
C LEU A 46 5.88 -14.79 -0.78
N LEU A 47 4.81 -14.91 -1.56
CA LEU A 47 3.59 -14.10 -1.38
C LEU A 47 2.87 -14.39 -0.06
N LEU A 48 3.07 -15.58 0.51
CA LEU A 48 2.43 -16.06 1.73
C LEU A 48 3.30 -15.85 2.97
N GLU A 49 4.57 -15.48 2.80
CA GLU A 49 5.46 -15.19 3.94
C GLU A 49 4.94 -13.97 4.71
N GLU A 50 5.06 -14.02 6.03
CA GLU A 50 4.58 -12.96 6.91
C GLU A 50 5.65 -11.89 7.16
N ASN A 51 5.21 -10.63 7.22
CA ASN A 51 6.06 -9.53 7.65
C ASN A 51 5.29 -8.50 8.48
N VAL A 52 6.03 -7.60 9.12
CA VAL A 52 5.48 -6.54 9.97
C VAL A 52 5.19 -5.27 9.17
N TYR A 53 4.17 -4.52 9.60
CA TYR A 53 3.92 -3.17 9.10
C TYR A 53 4.72 -2.14 9.89
N PHE A 54 5.36 -1.21 9.17
CA PHE A 54 5.97 -0.04 9.78
C PHE A 54 4.90 0.91 10.34
N LYS A 55 5.13 1.41 11.55
CA LYS A 55 4.27 2.40 12.21
C LYS A 55 5.12 3.49 12.84
N ASP A 56 4.83 4.75 12.54
CA ASP A 56 5.31 5.88 13.31
C ASP A 56 4.14 6.80 13.71
N HIS A 57 4.43 8.04 14.08
CA HIS A 57 3.42 9.03 14.43
C HIS A 57 2.63 9.57 13.23
N GLN A 58 2.96 9.21 11.99
CA GLN A 58 2.20 9.64 10.81
C GLN A 58 1.02 8.70 10.58
N LEU A 59 -0.13 9.27 10.24
CA LEU A 59 -1.34 8.55 9.85
C LEU A 59 -1.88 9.09 8.54
N SER A 60 -2.80 8.33 7.93
CA SER A 60 -3.61 8.81 6.81
C SER A 60 -2.75 9.38 5.69
N ARG A 61 -1.66 8.68 5.33
CA ARG A 61 -0.67 9.12 4.33
C ARG A 61 -0.08 10.52 4.62
N ASN A 62 0.33 10.75 5.87
CA ASN A 62 0.88 12.01 6.40
C ASN A 62 -0.12 13.18 6.50
N PHE A 63 -1.42 12.97 6.27
CA PHE A 63 -2.42 14.02 6.52
C PHE A 63 -2.72 14.20 8.01
N GLU A 64 -2.51 13.16 8.81
CA GLU A 64 -2.84 13.16 10.24
C GLU A 64 -1.65 12.73 11.09
N LYS A 65 -1.70 13.12 12.36
CA LYS A 65 -0.72 12.74 13.38
C LYS A 65 -1.38 11.86 14.43
N ASP A 66 -0.77 10.73 14.72
CA ASP A 66 -1.12 9.90 15.85
C ASP A 66 -0.61 10.54 17.15
N ILE A 67 -1.50 11.24 17.85
CA ILE A 67 -1.16 11.88 19.14
C ILE A 67 -0.94 10.87 20.27
N ALA A 68 -1.40 9.62 20.11
CA ALA A 68 -1.22 8.56 21.09
C ALA A 68 0.11 7.81 20.88
N TRP A 69 0.72 7.92 19.70
CA TRP A 69 2.02 7.34 19.43
C TRP A 69 3.11 7.99 20.28
N SER A 70 4.02 7.17 20.80
CA SER A 70 5.19 7.60 21.55
C SER A 70 6.39 6.71 21.20
N PRO A 71 7.64 7.13 21.47
CA PRO A 71 8.81 6.27 21.25
C PRO A 71 8.72 4.90 21.94
N GLN A 72 7.99 4.81 23.06
CA GLN A 72 7.75 3.56 23.79
C GLN A 72 6.81 2.59 23.04
N TYR A 73 5.96 3.11 22.16
CA TYR A 73 5.13 2.27 21.28
C TYR A 73 6.01 1.43 20.33
N GLY A 74 7.11 2.03 19.83
CA GLY A 74 7.99 1.41 18.84
C GLY A 74 7.62 1.75 17.41
N GLN A 75 8.16 1.00 16.45
CA GLN A 75 8.03 1.26 15.00
C GLN A 75 7.25 0.19 14.22
N GLN A 76 6.59 -0.73 14.94
CA GLN A 76 5.82 -1.82 14.35
C GLN A 76 4.37 -1.65 14.72
N LEU A 77 3.48 -1.83 13.75
CA LEU A 77 2.03 -1.82 13.97
C LEU A 77 1.64 -2.90 14.97
N LYS A 78 0.68 -2.59 15.85
CA LYS A 78 0.16 -3.52 16.85
C LYS A 78 -1.34 -3.72 16.69
N ASP A 79 -1.80 -4.91 17.03
CA ASP A 79 -3.23 -5.24 17.16
C ASP A 79 -3.85 -4.59 18.42
N LYS A 80 -5.15 -4.83 18.63
CA LYS A 80 -5.90 -4.29 19.78
C LYS A 80 -5.45 -4.86 21.13
N GLU A 81 -4.81 -6.03 21.13
CA GLU A 81 -4.18 -6.65 22.31
C GLU A 81 -2.76 -6.11 22.57
N GLY A 82 -2.21 -5.28 21.68
CA GLY A 82 -0.88 -4.70 21.78
C GLY A 82 0.25 -5.60 21.28
N GLN A 83 -0.07 -6.68 20.57
CA GLN A 83 0.91 -7.57 19.93
C GLN A 83 1.29 -7.03 18.55
N VAL A 84 2.50 -7.32 18.10
CA VAL A 84 2.95 -6.89 16.76
C VAL A 84 2.13 -7.59 15.69
N TYR A 85 1.46 -6.82 14.84
CA TYR A 85 0.68 -7.33 13.74
C TYR A 85 1.59 -7.76 12.59
N LYS A 86 1.25 -8.90 11.97
CA LYS A 86 1.90 -9.41 10.78
C LYS A 86 0.87 -9.73 9.73
N GLY A 87 1.18 -9.37 8.49
CA GLY A 87 0.41 -9.73 7.31
C GLY A 87 1.29 -10.41 6.29
N SER A 88 0.68 -11.15 5.37
CA SER A 88 1.42 -11.76 4.25
C SER A 88 2.04 -10.69 3.34
N ILE A 89 3.08 -11.03 2.58
CA ILE A 89 3.62 -10.14 1.53
C ILE A 89 2.52 -9.74 0.54
N LEU A 90 1.61 -10.66 0.20
CA LEU A 90 0.45 -10.38 -0.63
C LEU A 90 -0.47 -9.32 0.00
N GLU A 91 -0.74 -9.40 1.30
CA GLU A 91 -1.54 -8.39 2.01
C GLU A 91 -0.89 -7.00 1.92
N HIS A 92 0.43 -6.92 2.12
CA HIS A 92 1.15 -5.65 1.99
C HIS A 92 1.03 -5.06 0.57
N ILE A 93 1.09 -5.90 -0.46
CA ILE A 93 0.87 -5.50 -1.85
C ILE A 93 -0.57 -5.02 -2.06
N LEU A 94 -1.56 -5.73 -1.51
CA LEU A 94 -2.97 -5.32 -1.61
C LEU A 94 -3.19 -3.95 -0.98
N VAL A 95 -2.66 -3.69 0.22
CA VAL A 95 -2.72 -2.37 0.87
C VAL A 95 -2.13 -1.29 -0.04
N GLN A 96 -0.96 -1.54 -0.64
CA GLN A 96 -0.28 -0.56 -1.51
C GLN A 96 -1.10 -0.16 -2.73
N HIS A 97 -1.87 -1.09 -3.32
CA HIS A 97 -2.63 -0.85 -4.55
C HIS A 97 -4.05 -0.36 -4.27
N LEU A 98 -4.76 -1.01 -3.35
CA LEU A 98 -6.15 -0.69 -3.04
C LEU A 98 -6.28 0.72 -2.44
N VAL A 99 -5.40 1.08 -1.51
CA VAL A 99 -5.39 2.45 -0.94
C VAL A 99 -5.20 3.49 -2.04
N GLN A 100 -4.29 3.24 -2.98
CA GLN A 100 -4.01 4.21 -4.04
C GLN A 100 -5.17 4.29 -5.06
N PHE A 101 -5.85 3.18 -5.34
CA PHE A 101 -7.02 3.17 -6.22
C PHE A 101 -8.11 4.13 -5.76
N PHE A 102 -8.40 4.19 -4.45
CA PHE A 102 -9.41 5.07 -3.86
C PHE A 102 -8.90 6.52 -3.63
N ASN A 103 -7.58 6.72 -3.55
CA ASN A 103 -6.97 8.03 -3.31
C ASN A 103 -6.97 8.94 -4.56
N VAL A 104 -8.15 9.40 -4.97
CA VAL A 104 -8.35 10.20 -6.20
C VAL A 104 -8.57 11.69 -5.93
N GLY A 105 -8.19 12.51 -6.91
CA GLY A 105 -8.52 13.93 -6.96
C GLY A 105 -9.90 14.19 -7.59
N GLU A 106 -10.14 15.44 -7.96
CA GLU A 106 -11.43 15.91 -8.46
C GLU A 106 -11.79 15.36 -9.85
N HIS A 107 -10.81 14.93 -10.64
CA HIS A 107 -11.04 14.31 -11.96
C HIS A 107 -11.08 12.78 -11.90
N ASN A 108 -11.20 12.19 -10.71
CA ASN A 108 -11.16 10.73 -10.49
C ASN A 108 -9.83 10.09 -10.94
N ILE A 109 -8.74 10.84 -10.89
CA ILE A 109 -7.37 10.38 -11.16
C ILE A 109 -6.63 10.30 -9.83
N ILE A 110 -5.74 9.32 -9.69
CA ILE A 110 -4.94 9.15 -8.47
C ILE A 110 -4.19 10.45 -8.14
N ARG A 111 -4.27 10.89 -6.88
CA ARG A 111 -3.61 12.10 -6.39
C ARG A 111 -2.09 11.99 -6.55
N LEU A 112 -1.46 13.10 -6.93
CA LEU A 112 -0.01 13.23 -7.06
C LEU A 112 0.71 13.21 -5.71
N GLU A 113 0.03 13.64 -4.65
CA GLU A 113 0.61 13.77 -3.31
C GLU A 113 1.85 14.68 -3.33
N ASN A 114 2.97 14.34 -2.69
CA ASN A 114 4.14 15.22 -2.68
C ASN A 114 5.04 15.08 -3.90
N ALA A 115 4.85 14.06 -4.74
CA ALA A 115 5.46 13.84 -6.06
C ALA A 115 5.10 12.41 -6.52
N ASP A 116 5.40 12.10 -7.77
CA ASP A 116 5.56 10.72 -8.24
C ASP A 116 7.05 10.43 -8.48
N TRP A 117 7.39 9.52 -9.41
CA TRP A 117 8.79 9.23 -9.76
C TRP A 117 9.62 10.47 -10.11
N ASN A 118 8.98 11.53 -10.63
CA ASN A 118 9.65 12.80 -10.79
C ASN A 118 9.56 13.65 -9.52
N ASP A 119 10.63 13.62 -8.71
CA ASP A 119 10.79 14.44 -7.50
C ASP A 119 10.54 15.93 -7.71
N GLY A 120 10.68 16.45 -8.93
CA GLY A 120 10.45 17.86 -9.26
C GLY A 120 8.98 18.26 -9.37
N TYR A 121 8.04 17.31 -9.36
CA TYR A 121 6.61 17.58 -9.34
C TYR A 121 6.07 17.75 -7.90
N ASP A 122 6.78 18.53 -7.07
CA ASP A 122 6.51 18.63 -5.63
C ASP A 122 5.65 19.84 -5.18
N MET A 123 5.15 20.61 -6.15
CA MET A 123 4.40 21.86 -5.90
C MET A 123 2.90 21.75 -6.14
N ALA A 124 2.35 20.55 -6.35
CA ALA A 124 0.94 20.32 -6.67
C ALA A 124 0.21 19.40 -5.66
N PHE A 125 0.60 19.42 -4.39
CA PHE A 125 0.06 18.54 -3.35
C PHE A 125 -1.47 18.56 -3.19
N GLU A 126 -2.09 19.74 -3.27
CA GLU A 126 -3.52 19.90 -2.94
C GLU A 126 -4.44 19.26 -3.98
N ARG A 127 -4.15 19.46 -5.28
CA ARG A 127 -5.04 19.12 -6.41
C ARG A 127 -4.33 18.44 -7.58
N GLY A 128 -3.03 18.19 -7.47
CA GLY A 128 -2.26 17.46 -8.47
C GLY A 128 -2.70 16.01 -8.54
N GLU A 129 -2.67 15.46 -9.74
CA GLU A 129 -3.08 14.09 -10.07
C GLU A 129 -2.06 13.50 -11.05
N SER A 130 -1.73 12.21 -10.92
CA SER A 130 -0.77 11.54 -11.80
C SER A 130 -1.47 10.48 -12.67
N VAL A 131 -1.81 10.86 -13.90
CA VAL A 131 -2.36 9.93 -14.91
C VAL A 131 -1.34 8.86 -15.28
N ALA A 132 -0.05 9.22 -15.31
CA ALA A 132 1.04 8.30 -15.61
C ALA A 132 1.06 7.14 -14.63
N PHE A 133 1.02 7.43 -13.33
CA PHE A 133 1.05 6.39 -12.31
C PHE A 133 -0.32 5.76 -12.05
N MET A 134 -1.43 6.47 -12.29
CA MET A 134 -2.74 5.80 -12.36
C MET A 134 -2.75 4.67 -13.39
N SER A 135 -2.14 4.89 -14.56
CA SER A 135 -2.02 3.87 -15.60
C SER A 135 -1.17 2.68 -15.13
N PHE A 136 -0.09 2.95 -14.38
CA PHE A 136 0.77 1.92 -13.82
C PHE A 136 0.05 1.11 -12.73
N TYR A 137 -0.60 1.77 -11.76
CA TYR A 137 -1.42 1.09 -10.75
C TYR A 137 -2.53 0.24 -11.39
N GLY A 138 -3.16 0.73 -12.47
CA GLY A 138 -4.14 -0.05 -13.24
C GLY A 138 -3.55 -1.32 -13.86
N GLY A 139 -2.38 -1.21 -14.51
CA GLY A 139 -1.66 -2.38 -15.04
C GLY A 139 -1.25 -3.37 -13.95
N ASN A 140 -0.82 -2.86 -12.79
CA ASN A 140 -0.48 -3.67 -11.63
C ASN A 140 -1.68 -4.41 -11.04
N LEU A 141 -2.86 -3.80 -10.98
CA LEU A 141 -4.08 -4.47 -10.51
C LEU A 141 -4.47 -5.64 -11.42
N ILE A 142 -4.29 -5.49 -12.74
CA ILE A 142 -4.49 -6.59 -13.70
C ILE A 142 -3.46 -7.70 -13.45
N ALA A 143 -2.17 -7.34 -13.36
CA ALA A 143 -1.10 -8.31 -13.11
C ALA A 143 -1.26 -9.01 -11.75
N LEU A 144 -1.79 -8.31 -10.73
CA LEU A 144 -2.08 -8.88 -9.43
C LEU A 144 -3.21 -9.92 -9.51
N ALA A 145 -4.27 -9.64 -10.27
CA ALA A 145 -5.35 -10.61 -10.50
C ALA A 145 -4.82 -11.89 -11.18
N GLU A 146 -4.03 -11.75 -12.24
CA GLU A 146 -3.38 -12.89 -12.92
C GLU A 146 -2.44 -13.66 -11.97
N CYS A 147 -1.70 -12.94 -11.12
CA CYS A 147 -0.82 -13.55 -10.12
C CYS A 147 -1.60 -14.34 -9.06
N LEU A 148 -2.78 -13.87 -8.65
CA LEU A 148 -3.65 -14.57 -7.69
C LEU A 148 -4.21 -15.87 -8.28
N GLU A 149 -4.64 -15.87 -9.54
CA GLU A 149 -5.07 -17.08 -10.25
C GLU A 149 -3.92 -18.10 -10.36
N ALA A 150 -2.72 -17.62 -10.70
CA ALA A 150 -1.53 -18.47 -10.74
C ALA A 150 -1.18 -19.02 -9.35
N LEU A 151 -1.29 -18.20 -8.30
CA LEU A 151 -1.05 -18.61 -6.91
C LEU A 151 -2.01 -19.72 -6.49
N GLU A 152 -3.32 -19.58 -6.76
CA GLU A 152 -4.32 -20.64 -6.54
C GLU A 152 -3.91 -21.93 -7.26
N GLU A 153 -3.55 -21.86 -8.53
CA GLU A 153 -3.19 -23.04 -9.32
C GLU A 153 -1.95 -23.75 -8.76
N LYS A 154 -0.90 -22.99 -8.42
CA LYS A 154 0.39 -23.54 -7.97
C LYS A 154 0.35 -24.02 -6.53
N MET A 155 -0.33 -23.30 -5.65
CA MET A 155 -0.35 -23.59 -4.21
C MET A 155 -1.58 -24.39 -3.77
N LYS A 156 -2.56 -24.59 -4.65
CA LYS A 156 -3.83 -25.28 -4.36
C LYS A 156 -4.58 -24.64 -3.19
N LEU A 157 -4.55 -23.31 -3.14
CA LEU A 157 -5.21 -22.49 -2.13
C LEU A 157 -6.53 -21.94 -2.68
N SER A 158 -7.60 -22.05 -1.89
CA SER A 158 -8.91 -21.50 -2.24
C SER A 158 -9.32 -20.29 -1.38
N THR A 159 -8.50 -19.93 -0.39
CA THR A 159 -8.75 -18.85 0.56
C THR A 159 -7.45 -18.15 0.92
N LEU A 160 -7.54 -16.85 1.19
CA LEU A 160 -6.45 -16.03 1.69
C LEU A 160 -6.88 -15.36 3.00
N GLU A 161 -5.95 -15.29 3.94
CA GLU A 161 -6.12 -14.50 5.17
C GLU A 161 -5.63 -13.08 4.93
N ILE A 162 -6.47 -12.12 5.31
CA ILE A 162 -6.18 -10.68 5.25
C ILE A 162 -6.78 -10.00 6.48
N ALA A 163 -6.25 -8.83 6.84
CA ALA A 163 -6.82 -7.93 7.84
C ALA A 163 -8.30 -7.64 7.55
N GLU A 164 -9.16 -7.66 8.58
CA GLU A 164 -10.61 -7.43 8.39
C GLU A 164 -10.88 -6.03 7.83
N GLU A 165 -10.04 -5.06 8.17
CA GLU A 165 -10.15 -3.66 7.75
C GLU A 165 -9.94 -3.49 6.23
N LEU A 166 -9.22 -4.41 5.58
CA LEU A 166 -9.04 -4.40 4.13
C LEU A 166 -10.34 -4.69 3.36
N LEU A 167 -11.33 -5.32 3.99
CA LEU A 167 -12.62 -5.61 3.36
C LEU A 167 -13.38 -4.33 2.96
N LEU A 168 -13.08 -3.19 3.60
CA LEU A 168 -13.61 -1.89 3.22
C LEU A 168 -13.13 -1.44 1.84
N LEU A 169 -11.92 -1.84 1.45
CA LEU A 169 -11.33 -1.52 0.13
C LEU A 169 -11.61 -2.62 -0.90
N LEU A 170 -12.15 -3.75 -0.47
CA LEU A 170 -12.62 -4.85 -1.32
C LEU A 170 -14.16 -4.84 -1.34
N ASP A 171 -14.73 -3.68 -1.64
CA ASP A 171 -16.16 -3.34 -1.55
C ASP A 171 -17.07 -4.30 -2.31
N VAL A 172 -16.63 -4.81 -3.48
CA VAL A 172 -17.37 -5.84 -4.21
C VAL A 172 -17.39 -7.17 -3.44
N ALA A 173 -16.25 -7.58 -2.88
CA ALA A 173 -16.15 -8.84 -2.11
C ALA A 173 -16.86 -8.75 -0.76
N SER A 174 -16.94 -7.56 -0.17
CA SER A 174 -17.66 -7.29 1.08
C SER A 174 -19.15 -6.95 0.88
N ASN A 175 -19.66 -7.03 -0.36
CA ASN A 175 -21.04 -6.72 -0.74
C ASN A 175 -21.50 -5.29 -0.41
N GLN A 176 -20.59 -4.32 -0.49
CA GLN A 176 -20.86 -2.89 -0.29
C GLN A 176 -20.34 -2.04 -1.47
N PRO A 177 -20.66 -2.37 -2.73
CA PRO A 177 -20.03 -1.75 -3.89
C PRO A 177 -20.28 -0.24 -3.94
N VAL A 178 -19.25 0.52 -4.33
CA VAL A 178 -19.35 1.96 -4.61
C VAL A 178 -19.25 2.23 -6.12
N ASP A 179 -19.74 3.38 -6.57
CA ASP A 179 -19.59 3.78 -7.98
C ASP A 179 -18.16 4.28 -8.24
N TYR A 180 -17.31 3.40 -8.81
CA TYR A 180 -15.92 3.77 -9.14
C TYR A 180 -15.79 4.88 -10.18
N SER A 181 -16.86 5.21 -10.92
CA SER A 181 -16.84 6.35 -11.85
C SER A 181 -17.04 7.69 -11.15
N ASN A 182 -17.51 7.67 -9.90
CA ASN A 182 -17.74 8.85 -9.08
C ASN A 182 -16.58 9.06 -8.08
N ALA A 183 -15.86 10.17 -8.22
CA ALA A 183 -14.74 10.52 -7.34
C ALA A 183 -15.16 10.73 -5.87
N VAL A 184 -16.40 11.14 -5.61
CA VAL A 184 -16.92 11.33 -4.24
C VAL A 184 -17.18 9.98 -3.58
N ASP A 185 -17.72 9.02 -4.31
CA ASP A 185 -18.05 7.70 -3.75
C ASP A 185 -16.79 6.87 -3.47
N LYS A 186 -15.68 7.17 -4.16
CA LYS A 186 -14.36 6.57 -3.89
C LYS A 186 -13.60 7.19 -2.72
N ARG A 187 -13.98 8.38 -2.24
CA ARG A 187 -13.25 9.16 -1.23
C ARG A 187 -13.89 9.06 0.14
#